data_AF-A0A4Y9L3D9-F1
#
_entry.id   AF-A0A4Y9L3D9-F1
#
_cell.length_a   1.000
_cell.length_b   1.000
_cell.length_c   1.000
_cell.angle_alpha   90.00
_cell.angle_beta   90.00
_cell.angle_gamma   90.00
#
_symmetry.space_group_name_H-M   'P 1'
#
loop_
_entity.id
_entity.type
_entity.pdbx_description
1 polymer ?
#
loop_
_entity_poly.entity_id
_entity_poly.type
_entity_poly.pdbx_seq_one_letter_code
_entity_poly.pdbx_strand_id
1 'polypeptide(L)' 'MMMSSRAEVVVGAALIPGASGAKLITCAMLSDMNPGAMIVDVAIDQGGCDETSRAMTRA' A
#
# COMPACT_ATOMS: atom_id res chain seq x y z
N MET A 1 5.47 -0.91 -15.53
CA MET A 1 5.65 -2.29 -15.03
C MET A 1 4.45 -2.58 -14.14
N MET A 2 3.45 -3.32 -14.63
CA MET A 2 2.21 -3.59 -13.89
C MET A 2 2.45 -4.77 -12.94
N MET A 3 2.70 -4.47 -11.67
CA MET A 3 3.01 -5.45 -10.62
C MET A 3 1.74 -6.14 -10.07
N SER A 4 0.58 -5.51 -10.25
CA SER A 4 -0.67 -5.82 -9.53
C SER A 4 -1.42 -7.08 -9.99
N SER A 5 -1.46 -7.38 -11.30
CA SER A 5 -2.22 -8.54 -11.82
C SER A 5 -1.51 -9.89 -11.59
N ARG A 6 -0.27 -9.85 -11.10
CA ARG A 6 0.53 -11.06 -10.80
C ARG A 6 0.78 -11.24 -9.30
N ALA A 7 0.32 -10.31 -8.46
CA ALA A 7 0.58 -10.31 -7.04
C ALA A 7 -0.70 -10.58 -6.25
N GLU A 8 -0.68 -11.66 -5.47
CA GLU A 8 -1.78 -12.01 -4.54
C GLU A 8 -1.63 -11.26 -3.20
N VAL A 9 -0.40 -10.90 -2.84
CA VAL A 9 -0.08 -10.11 -1.65
C VAL A 9 0.98 -9.07 -2.00
N VAL A 10 0.74 -7.82 -1.63
CA VAL A 10 1.70 -6.71 -1.75
C VAL A 10 2.02 -6.18 -0.36
N VAL A 11 3.31 -6.05 -0.03
CA VAL A 11 3.75 -5.48 1.24
C VAL A 11 4.49 -4.17 0.98
N GLY A 12 3.90 -3.06 1.43
CA GLY A 12 4.54 -1.75 1.47
C GLY A 12 5.39 -1.61 2.74
N ALA A 13 6.71 -1.47 2.58
CA ALA A 13 7.66 -1.34 3.70
C ALA A 13 8.59 -0.12 3.55
N ALA A 14 8.19 0.87 2.75
CA ALA A 14 8.98 2.08 2.52
C ALA A 14 8.77 3.09 3.67
N LEU A 15 9.38 2.79 4.81
CA LEU A 15 9.38 3.64 5.99
C LEU A 15 10.60 4.56 5.97
N ILE A 16 10.36 5.88 5.89
CA ILE A 16 11.40 6.89 6.01
C ILE A 16 11.13 7.68 7.30
N PRO A 17 11.92 7.48 8.38
CA PRO A 17 11.68 8.15 9.65
C PRO A 17 11.64 9.67 9.50
N GLY A 18 10.58 10.30 10.02
CA GLY A 18 10.41 11.76 9.99
C GLY A 18 9.88 12.33 8.67
N ALA A 19 9.59 11.49 7.67
CA ALA A 19 8.96 11.88 6.42
C ALA A 19 7.61 11.18 6.24
N SER A 20 6.74 11.76 5.40
CA SER A 20 5.50 11.10 4.99
C SER A 20 5.81 9.80 4.25
N GLY A 21 4.95 8.79 4.41
CA GLY A 21 5.04 7.54 3.64
C GLY A 21 5.14 7.82 2.13
N ALA A 22 6.09 7.16 1.47
CA ALA A 22 6.30 7.34 0.03
C ALA A 22 5.15 6.70 -0.75
N LYS A 23 4.41 7.49 -1.55
CA LYS A 23 3.30 7.01 -2.39
C LYS A 23 3.83 6.22 -3.59
N LEU A 24 4.16 4.96 -3.35
CA LEU A 24 4.74 4.04 -4.33
C LEU A 24 3.68 3.21 -5.05
N ILE A 25 2.53 3.00 -4.41
CA ILE A 25 1.41 2.24 -4.96
C ILE A 25 0.29 3.21 -5.32
N THR A 26 -0.06 3.28 -6.60
CA THR A 26 -1.09 4.20 -7.11
C THR A 26 -2.47 3.56 -7.13
N CYS A 27 -3.54 4.36 -7.12
CA CYS A 27 -4.92 3.88 -7.29
C CYS A 27 -5.11 3.05 -8.56
N ALA A 28 -4.42 3.40 -9.64
CA ALA A 28 -4.44 2.63 -10.89
C ALA A 28 -3.82 1.24 -10.70
N MET A 29 -2.71 1.13 -9.95
CA MET A 29 -2.13 -0.16 -9.60
C MET A 29 -3.08 -0.99 -8.71
N LEU A 30 -3.81 -0.36 -7.78
CA LEU A 30 -4.79 -1.06 -6.94
C LEU A 30 -5.96 -1.62 -7.77
N SER A 31 -6.40 -0.88 -8.78
CA SER A 31 -7.53 -1.24 -9.64
C SER A 31 -7.28 -2.49 -10.48
N ASP A 32 -6.00 -2.80 -10.74
CA ASP A 32 -5.55 -3.95 -11.53
C ASP A 32 -5.24 -5.19 -10.68
N MET A 33 -5.51 -5.17 -9.36
CA MET A 33 -5.28 -6.32 -8.48
C MET A 33 -6.32 -7.43 -8.68
N ASN A 34 -5.86 -8.67 -8.55
CA ASN A 34 -6.75 -9.82 -8.60
C ASN A 34 -7.78 -9.75 -7.45
N PRO A 35 -9.04 -10.17 -7.69
CA PRO A 35 -10.03 -10.28 -6.62
C PRO A 35 -9.52 -11.16 -5.48
N GLY A 36 -9.60 -10.65 -4.25
CA GLY A 36 -9.10 -11.34 -3.05
C GLY A 36 -7.63 -11.09 -2.72
N ALA A 37 -6.89 -10.37 -3.58
CA ALA A 37 -5.53 -9.97 -3.28
C ALA A 37 -5.48 -8.95 -2.13
N MET A 38 -4.40 -8.99 -1.34
CA MET A 38 -4.24 -8.20 -0.11
C MET A 38 -3.07 -7.23 -0.19
N ILE A 39 -3.23 -6.08 0.46
CA ILE A 39 -2.14 -5.14 0.71
C ILE A 39 -1.90 -5.03 2.22
N VAL A 40 -0.63 -5.11 2.59
CA VAL A 40 -0.15 -4.83 3.94
C VAL A 40 0.78 -3.64 3.87
N ASP A 41 0.48 -2.58 4.61
CA ASP A 41 1.29 -1.37 4.64
C ASP A 41 1.85 -1.14 6.04
N VAL A 42 3.17 -1.25 6.15
CA VAL A 42 3.90 -1.07 7.42
C VAL A 42 4.06 0.41 7.76
N ALA A 43 3.99 1.31 6.76
CA ALA A 43 4.14 2.75 6.96
C ALA A 43 2.81 3.46 7.24
N ILE A 44 1.74 2.72 7.53
CA ILE A 44 0.37 3.25 7.65
C ILE A 44 0.25 4.38 8.69
N ASP A 45 1.01 4.30 9.78
CA ASP A 45 1.02 5.29 10.85
C ASP A 45 1.70 6.62 10.45
N GLN A 46 2.44 6.62 9.33
CA GLN A 46 3.08 7.81 8.74
C GLN A 46 2.43 8.23 7.42
N GLY A 47 1.18 7.79 7.19
CA GLY A 47 0.40 8.12 6.01
C GLY A 47 0.45 7.09 4.89
N GLY A 48 1.21 6.00 5.05
CA GLY A 48 1.17 4.83 4.17
C GLY A 48 1.83 4.97 2.81
N CYS A 49 2.17 3.83 2.21
CA CYS A 49 2.84 3.67 0.93
C CYS A 49 1.91 3.74 -0.29
N ASP A 50 0.58 3.76 -0.11
CA ASP A 50 -0.40 3.75 -1.18
C ASP A 50 -1.28 5.01 -1.22
N GLU A 51 -1.82 5.37 -2.39
CA GLU A 51 -2.65 6.58 -2.55
C GLU A 51 -3.99 6.53 -1.80
N THR A 52 -4.44 5.32 -1.41
CA THR A 52 -5.70 5.08 -0.70
C THR A 52 -5.52 4.75 0.78
N SER A 53 -4.28 4.78 1.29
CA SER A 53 -3.96 4.42 2.67
C SER A 53 -4.84 5.18 3.65
N ARG A 54 -5.64 4.45 4.44
CA ARG A 54 -6.43 5.00 5.54
C ARG A 54 -6.08 4.28 6.83
N ALA A 55 -5.58 5.02 7.82
CA ALA A 55 -5.28 4.46 9.13
C ALA A 55 -6.53 3.78 9.71
N MET A 56 -6.37 2.52 10.11
CA MET A 56 -7.38 1.78 10.83
C MET A 56 -6.86 1.46 12.23
N THR A 57 -7.56 2.00 13.23
CA THR A 57 -7.28 1.71 14.63
C THR A 57 -7.77 0.30 14.98
N ARG A 58 -6.96 -0.47 15.71
CA ARG A 58 -7.40 -1.72 16.33
C ARG A 58 -8.15 -1.40 17.64
N ALA A 59 -9.28 -2.05 17.87
CA ALA A 59 -10.03 -1.97 19.12
C ALA A 59 -9.29 -2.69 20.26
#